data_AF-A0A4P6ZDA2-F1
#
_entry.id   AF-A0A4P6ZDA2-F1
#
_cell.length_a   1.000
_cell.length_b   1.000
_cell.length_c   1.000
_cell.angle_alpha   90.00
_cell.angle_beta   90.00
_cell.angle_gamma   90.00
#
_symmetry.space_group_name_H-M   'P 1'
#
loop_
_entity.id
_entity.type
_entity.pdbx_description
1 polymer ?
#
loop_
_entity_poly.entity_id
_entity_poly.type
_entity_poly.pdbx_seq_one_letter_code
_entity_poly.pdbx_strand_id
1 'polypeptide(L)'
;MHFIENFFAKYSHEQIVKWFKQICVAEAISCFLLYCVAMVWKRYDQEGLWPTVFIIIIGNIHGLFFTLYLLLLIPARKIYTWDDEDTVFALLSAFFPFATIWVDKKLARLDRE
;
A
#
# COMPACT_ATOMS: atom_id res chain seq x y z
N MET A 1 -20.35 5.78 -1.83
CA MET A 1 -19.79 5.06 -0.67
C MET A 1 -20.55 3.76 -0.37
N HIS A 2 -21.88 3.72 -0.49
CA HIS A 2 -22.72 2.55 -0.18
C HIS A 2 -22.38 1.24 -0.94
N PHE A 3 -21.88 1.30 -2.17
CA PHE A 3 -21.55 0.10 -2.96
C PHE A 3 -20.32 -0.64 -2.41
N ILE A 4 -19.29 0.12 -2.04
CA ILE A 4 -18.05 -0.41 -1.44
C ILE A 4 -18.39 -1.01 -0.07
N GLU A 5 -19.18 -0.30 0.73
CA GLU A 5 -19.61 -0.80 2.04
C GLU A 5 -20.44 -2.08 1.93
N ASN A 6 -21.40 -2.16 1.00
CA ASN A 6 -22.20 -3.36 0.80
C ASN A 6 -21.36 -4.55 0.28
N PHE A 7 -20.32 -4.28 -0.52
CA PHE A 7 -19.41 -5.32 -0.99
C PHE A 7 -18.52 -5.86 0.13
N PHE A 8 -17.97 -4.96 0.95
CA PHE A 8 -17.12 -5.32 2.08
C PHE A 8 -17.91 -5.86 3.29
N ALA A 9 -19.18 -5.49 3.46
CA ALA A 9 -20.07 -6.06 4.49
C ALA A 9 -20.30 -7.57 4.34
N LYS A 10 -20.02 -8.12 3.15
CA LYS A 10 -20.09 -9.57 2.88
C LYS A 10 -18.88 -10.34 3.43
N TYR A 11 -17.78 -9.66 3.76
CA TYR A 11 -16.54 -10.25 4.22
C TYR A 11 -16.30 -9.93 5.71
N SER A 12 -15.68 -10.87 6.44
CA SER A 12 -15.35 -10.63 7.85
C SER A 12 -14.31 -9.52 7.98
N HIS A 13 -14.43 -8.68 9.01
CA HIS A 13 -13.46 -7.62 9.30
C HIS A 13 -12.02 -8.15 9.34
N GLU A 14 -11.80 -9.36 9.87
CA GLU A 14 -10.48 -10.00 9.89
C GLU A 14 -9.91 -10.28 8.50
N GLN A 15 -10.76 -10.61 7.52
CA GLN A 15 -10.32 -10.88 6.14
C GLN A 15 -9.88 -9.60 5.45
N ILE A 16 -10.65 -8.53 5.61
CA ILE A 16 -10.35 -7.20 5.05
C ILE A 16 -9.03 -6.69 5.62
N VAL A 17 -8.87 -6.82 6.94
CA VAL A 17 -7.62 -6.53 7.64
C VAL A 17 -6.48 -7.34 7.04
N LYS A 18 -6.62 -8.66 6.91
CA LYS A 18 -5.55 -9.52 6.38
C LYS A 18 -5.14 -9.13 4.95
N TRP A 19 -6.11 -8.81 4.09
CA TRP A 19 -5.83 -8.30 2.75
C TRP A 19 -5.14 -6.94 2.77
N PHE A 20 -5.57 -6.03 3.65
CA PHE A 20 -4.91 -4.74 3.84
C PHE A 20 -3.45 -4.92 4.26
N LYS A 21 -3.15 -5.81 5.21
CA LYS A 21 -1.78 -6.13 5.63
C LYS A 21 -0.93 -6.64 4.46
N GLN A 22 -1.47 -7.58 3.68
CA GLN A 22 -0.80 -8.13 2.51
C GLN A 22 -0.50 -7.07 1.45
N ILE A 23 -1.46 -6.16 1.22
CA ILE A 23 -1.30 -5.07 0.25
C ILE A 23 -0.32 -4.01 0.75
N CYS A 24 -0.30 -3.68 2.04
CA CYS A 24 0.73 -2.81 2.63
C CYS A 24 2.14 -3.36 2.39
N VAL A 25 2.32 -4.67 2.63
CA VAL A 25 3.62 -5.33 2.43
C VAL A 25 3.97 -5.40 0.94
N ALA A 26 3.02 -5.74 0.07
CA ALA A 26 3.24 -5.77 -1.38
C ALA A 26 3.56 -4.39 -1.96
N GLU A 27 2.90 -3.34 -1.47
CA GLU A 27 3.14 -1.94 -1.84
C GLU A 27 4.55 -1.51 -1.38
N ALA A 28 4.94 -1.81 -0.15
CA ALA A 28 6.30 -1.52 0.33
C ALA A 28 7.39 -2.24 -0.47
N ILE A 29 7.18 -3.53 -0.80
CA ILE A 29 8.11 -4.32 -1.59
C ILE A 29 8.19 -3.79 -3.02
N SER A 30 7.05 -3.50 -3.66
CA SER A 30 7.03 -2.96 -5.03
C SER A 30 7.65 -1.56 -5.11
N CYS A 31 7.43 -0.71 -4.10
CA CYS A 31 8.06 0.59 -3.98
C CYS A 31 9.59 0.46 -3.81
N PHE A 32 10.03 -0.46 -2.93
CA PHE A 32 11.45 -0.76 -2.76
C PHE A 32 12.10 -1.28 -4.05
N LEU A 33 11.44 -2.19 -4.78
CA LEU A 33 11.93 -2.68 -6.06
C LEU A 33 12.02 -1.54 -7.10
N LEU A 34 11.05 -0.64 -7.12
CA LEU A 34 11.09 0.51 -8.03
C LEU A 34 12.27 1.45 -7.72
N TYR A 35 12.42 1.86 -6.47
CA TYR A 35 13.43 2.85 -6.07
C TYR A 35 14.83 2.26 -5.92
N CYS A 36 14.99 1.05 -5.38
CA CYS A 36 16.30 0.46 -5.13
C CYS A 36 16.79 -0.44 -6.26
N VAL A 37 15.90 -1.10 -7.01
CA VAL A 37 16.32 -1.96 -8.13
C VAL A 37 16.20 -1.20 -9.46
N ALA A 38 15.02 -0.66 -9.77
CA ALA A 38 14.76 -0.10 -11.09
C ALA A 38 15.56 1.20 -11.35
N MET A 39 15.67 2.09 -10.37
CA MET A 39 16.50 3.31 -10.48
C MET A 39 18.00 3.02 -10.49
N VAL A 40 18.47 2.03 -9.72
CA VAL A 40 19.90 1.63 -9.72
C VAL A 40 20.26 1.00 -11.07
N TRP A 41 19.42 0.11 -11.59
CA TRP A 41 19.63 -0.51 -12.89
C TRP A 41 19.66 0.54 -14.01
N LYS A 42 18.70 1.49 -14.02
CA LYS A 42 18.72 2.62 -14.97
C LYS A 42 20.04 3.39 -14.96
N ARG A 43 20.72 3.47 -13.80
CA ARG A 43 22.00 4.18 -13.68
C ARG A 43 23.18 3.41 -14.27
N TYR A 44 23.13 2.07 -14.29
CA TYR A 44 24.17 1.24 -14.89
C TYR A 44 23.99 1.05 -16.40
N ASP A 45 22.74 1.09 -16.89
CA ASP A 45 22.40 0.85 -18.30
C ASP A 45 21.54 2.01 -18.84
N GLN A 46 22.13 3.20 -18.90
CA GLN A 46 21.43 4.45 -19.27
C GLN A 46 20.88 4.46 -20.70
N GLU A 47 21.46 3.66 -21.61
CA GLU A 47 21.06 3.59 -23.03
C GLU A 47 20.20 2.36 -23.35
N GLY A 48 20.04 1.43 -22.40
CA GLY A 48 19.25 0.23 -22.58
C GLY A 48 17.74 0.49 -22.49
N LEU A 49 16.98 -0.10 -23.41
CA LEU A 49 15.51 -0.10 -23.36
C LEU A 49 14.96 -0.97 -22.21
N TRP A 50 15.71 -2.00 -21.81
CA TRP A 50 15.34 -2.97 -20.77
C TRP A 50 15.08 -2.34 -19.39
N PRO A 51 15.96 -1.49 -18.81
CA PRO A 51 15.70 -0.85 -17.53
C PRO A 51 14.49 0.09 -17.58
N THR A 52 14.25 0.77 -18.70
CA THR A 52 13.07 1.63 -18.87
C THR A 52 11.78 0.80 -18.88
N VAL A 53 11.75 -0.30 -19.61
CA VAL A 53 10.61 -1.23 -19.61
C VAL A 53 10.38 -1.82 -18.21
N PHE A 54 11.45 -2.15 -17.48
CA PHE A 54 11.35 -2.66 -16.12
C PHE A 54 10.75 -1.63 -15.15
N ILE A 55 11.19 -0.37 -15.21
CA ILE A 55 10.59 0.73 -14.43
C ILE A 55 9.12 0.90 -14.75
N ILE A 56 8.73 0.84 -16.03
CA ILE A 56 7.33 0.95 -16.44
C ILE A 56 6.51 -0.19 -15.85
N ILE A 57 6.97 -1.44 -15.97
CA ILE A 57 6.23 -2.61 -15.45
C ILE A 57 6.09 -2.53 -13.93
N ILE A 58 7.19 -2.34 -13.20
CA ILE A 58 7.16 -2.26 -11.73
C ILE A 58 6.38 -1.02 -11.27
N GLY A 59 6.47 0.10 -11.99
CA GLY A 59 5.72 1.33 -11.72
C GLY A 59 4.21 1.13 -11.84
N ASN A 60 3.76 0.43 -12.88
CA ASN A 60 2.34 0.10 -13.03
C ASN A 60 1.87 -0.88 -11.94
N ILE A 61 2.68 -1.90 -11.59
CA ILE A 61 2.38 -2.83 -10.50
C ILE A 61 2.28 -2.09 -9.16
N HIS A 62 3.22 -1.20 -8.88
CA HIS A 62 3.22 -0.38 -7.67
C HIS A 62 1.99 0.55 -7.64
N GLY A 63 1.67 1.24 -8.74
CA GLY A 63 0.48 2.09 -8.84
C GLY A 63 -0.83 1.32 -8.64
N LEU A 64 -0.89 0.06 -9.08
CA LEU A 64 -2.03 -0.82 -8.82
C LEU A 64 -2.16 -1.15 -7.33
N PHE A 65 -1.06 -1.55 -6.68
CA PHE A 65 -1.05 -1.83 -5.24
C PHE A 65 -1.36 -0.58 -4.40
N PHE A 66 -0.85 0.58 -4.79
CA PHE A 66 -1.14 1.87 -4.17
C PHE A 66 -2.64 2.20 -4.23
N THR A 67 -3.27 1.98 -5.39
CA THR A 67 -4.71 2.21 -5.56
C THR A 67 -5.53 1.24 -4.70
N LEU A 68 -5.15 -0.04 -4.67
CA LEU A 68 -5.78 -1.05 -3.81
C LEU A 68 -5.63 -0.72 -2.32
N TYR A 69 -4.46 -0.21 -1.92
CA TYR A 69 -4.19 0.26 -0.57
C TYR A 69 -5.16 1.38 -0.17
N LEU A 70 -5.30 2.42 -1.00
CA LEU A 70 -6.23 3.52 -0.74
C LEU A 70 -7.69 3.06 -0.68
N LEU A 71 -8.08 2.09 -1.51
CA LEU A 71 -9.43 1.53 -1.49
C LEU A 71 -9.71 0.80 -0.18
N LEU A 72 -8.76 -0.02 0.29
CA LEU A 72 -8.87 -0.75 1.56
C LEU A 72 -8.66 0.14 2.79
N LEU A 73 -8.03 1.30 2.65
CA LEU A 73 -7.89 2.30 3.70
C LEU A 73 -9.26 2.78 4.21
N ILE A 74 -10.24 2.91 3.31
CA ILE A 74 -11.60 3.40 3.64
C ILE A 74 -12.30 2.47 4.65
N PRO A 75 -12.47 1.16 4.39
CA PRO A 75 -13.03 0.25 5.38
C PRO A 75 -12.09 0.04 6.58
N ALA A 76 -10.77 0.04 6.38
CA ALA A 76 -9.81 -0.10 7.50
C ALA A 76 -9.97 1.02 8.53
N ARG A 77 -10.16 2.28 8.10
CA ARG A 77 -10.42 3.42 8.99
C ARG A 77 -11.63 3.16 9.90
N LYS A 78 -12.72 2.60 9.35
CA LYS A 78 -13.92 2.26 10.13
C LYS A 78 -13.68 1.08 11.08
N ILE A 79 -12.97 0.05 10.64
CA ILE A 79 -12.70 -1.17 11.42
C ILE A 79 -11.80 -0.87 12.62
N TYR A 80 -10.74 -0.08 12.41
CA TYR A 80 -9.77 0.26 13.46
C TYR A 80 -10.10 1.55 14.21
N THR A 81 -11.26 2.16 13.95
CA THR A 81 -11.70 3.42 14.56
C THR A 81 -10.57 4.48 14.56
N TRP A 82 -9.90 4.64 13.41
CA TRP A 82 -8.79 5.59 13.27
C TRP A 82 -9.28 7.03 13.29
N ASP A 83 -8.55 7.88 14.00
CA ASP A 83 -8.77 9.32 13.99
C ASP A 83 -8.31 9.95 12.66
N ASP A 84 -8.58 11.23 12.44
CA ASP A 84 -8.14 11.95 11.24
C ASP A 84 -6.61 11.98 11.15
N GLU A 85 -5.90 12.12 12.28
CA GLU A 85 -4.43 12.07 12.33
C GLU A 85 -3.89 10.73 11.82
N ASP A 86 -4.41 9.61 12.33
CA ASP A 86 -4.00 8.26 11.92
C ASP A 86 -4.24 8.02 10.44
N THR A 87 -5.39 8.49 9.94
CA THR A 87 -5.74 8.37 8.52
C THR A 87 -4.75 9.15 7.65
N VAL A 88 -4.37 10.36 8.08
CA VAL A 88 -3.37 11.19 7.37
C VAL A 88 -1.99 10.52 7.42
N PHE A 89 -1.56 10.00 8.57
CA PHE A 89 -0.31 9.25 8.67
C PHE A 89 -0.30 8.01 7.77
N ALA A 90 -1.43 7.29 7.69
CA ALA A 90 -1.56 6.14 6.80
C ALA A 90 -1.60 6.50 5.32
N LEU A 91 -2.08 7.70 4.98
CA LEU A 91 -2.06 8.19 3.61
C LEU A 91 -0.64 8.64 3.23
N LEU A 92 0.03 9.36 4.13
CA LEU A 92 1.42 9.80 3.96
C LEU A 92 2.39 8.63 3.89
N SER A 93 2.13 7.54 4.61
CA SER A 93 2.98 6.36 4.58
C SER A 93 3.00 5.68 3.21
N ALA A 94 1.94 5.83 2.41
CA ALA A 94 1.88 5.27 1.06
C ALA A 94 2.77 6.03 0.06
N PHE A 95 3.31 7.18 0.43
CA PHE A 95 4.28 7.92 -0.38
C PHE A 95 5.73 7.56 -0.07
N PHE A 96 5.99 6.98 1.10
CA PHE A 96 7.34 6.66 1.53
C PHE A 96 7.58 5.15 1.48
N PRO A 97 8.64 4.67 0.79
CA PRO A 97 8.97 3.26 0.82
C PRO A 97 9.15 2.80 2.28
N PHE A 98 8.61 1.63 2.61
CA PHE A 98 8.60 1.03 3.96
C PHE A 98 7.69 1.67 5.02
N ALA A 99 7.13 2.86 4.79
CA ALA A 99 6.25 3.48 5.78
C ALA A 99 4.90 2.76 5.89
N THR A 100 4.43 2.10 4.83
CA THR A 100 3.23 1.24 4.86
C THR A 100 3.39 0.00 5.74
N ILE A 101 4.61 -0.53 5.91
CA ILE A 101 4.91 -1.59 6.89
C ILE A 101 4.75 -1.04 8.32
N TRP A 102 5.08 0.23 8.55
CA TRP A 102 4.89 0.85 9.85
C TRP A 102 3.41 1.05 10.18
N VAL A 103 2.58 1.38 9.19
CA VAL A 103 1.11 1.43 9.36
C VAL A 103 0.54 0.07 9.71
N ASP A 104 0.97 -1.00 9.03
CA ASP A 104 0.59 -2.36 9.39
C ASP A 104 0.99 -2.70 10.84
N LYS A 105 2.21 -2.34 11.25
CA LYS A 105 2.73 -2.76 12.56
C LYS A 105 2.22 -1.90 13.72
N LYS A 106 1.96 -0.61 13.48
CA LYS A 106 1.62 0.38 14.52
C LYS A 106 0.14 0.74 14.53
N LEU A 107 -0.49 0.90 13.38
CA LEU A 107 -1.88 1.37 13.25
C LEU A 107 -2.88 0.20 13.22
N ALA A 108 -2.49 -0.96 12.69
CA ALA A 108 -3.33 -2.18 12.67
C ALA A 108 -3.17 -3.04 13.93
N ARG A 109 -3.06 -2.40 15.10
CA ARG A 109 -3.27 -3.00 16.42
C ARG A 109 -4.71 -2.71 16.84
N LEU A 110 -5.53 -3.74 16.95
CA LEU A 110 -6.89 -3.64 17.52
C LEU A 110 -6.87 -3.26 19.02
N ASP A 111 -5.71 -3.38 19.65
CA ASP A 111 -5.47 -3.09 21.06
C ASP A 111 -4.81 -1.70 21.18
N ARG A 112 -5.62 -0.65 21.06
CA ARG A 112 -5.27 0.70 21.53
C ARG A 112 -6.11 0.96 22.77
N GLU A 113 -5.65 0.40 23.88
CA GLU A 113 -5.96 0.90 25.23
C GLU A 113 -5.06 2.10 25.56
#